data_AF-A0A366EQ53-F1
#
_entry.id   AF-A0A366EQ53-F1
#
_cell.length_a   1.000
_cell.length_b   1.000
_cell.length_c   1.000
_cell.angle_alpha   90.00
_cell.angle_beta   90.00
_cell.angle_gamma   90.00
#
_symmetry.space_group_name_H-M   'P 1'
#
loop_
_entity.id
_entity.type
_entity.pdbx_description
1 polymer ?
#
loop_
_entity_poly.entity_id
_entity_poly.type
_entity_poly.pdbx_seq_one_letter_code
_entity_poly.pdbx_strand_id
1 'polypeptide(L)'
;MAEPQTKSRRGGARPGAGRKPKGYVKPSALSALGLTAALAAPPPDEIDSVAQAHARDVLASLVNVLVHGKSEVAKIAAAKEILDRGYGKPTVEIGGDAAMLPFMLAPPSAEPSVQAEIRVAARKHATLAVDTLRKIAIDGSSEAAITAAARALLDRGLGTVGKARMPEEQRDRPLGKKEEAARAAEIAASGPFATPLAPARRLS
;
A
#
# COMPACT_ATOMS: atom_id res chain seq x y z
N MET A 1 -2.40 -17.41 77.01
CA MET A 1 -3.38 -17.30 75.92
C MET A 1 -2.75 -16.45 74.83
N ALA A 2 -2.38 -17.04 73.69
CA ALA A 2 -1.75 -16.34 72.58
C ALA A 2 -2.71 -16.37 71.38
N GLU A 3 -3.17 -15.19 70.96
CA GLU A 3 -4.05 -15.03 69.79
C GLU A 3 -3.30 -15.23 68.48
N PRO A 4 -3.90 -15.88 67.47
CA PRO A 4 -3.28 -16.04 66.15
C PRO A 4 -3.49 -14.78 65.28
N GLN A 5 -2.38 -14.20 64.80
CA GLN A 5 -2.43 -13.07 63.87
C GLN A 5 -2.91 -13.49 62.46
N THR A 6 -4.01 -12.89 62.02
CA THR A 6 -4.53 -13.02 60.65
C THR A 6 -3.70 -12.21 59.65
N LYS A 7 -3.00 -12.89 58.74
CA LYS A 7 -2.27 -12.27 57.62
C LYS A 7 -3.22 -11.48 56.72
N SER A 8 -2.89 -10.21 56.48
CA SER A 8 -3.70 -9.31 55.66
C SER A 8 -3.80 -9.80 54.21
N ARG A 9 -5.02 -10.10 53.77
CA ARG A 9 -5.40 -10.34 52.36
C ARG A 9 -5.29 -9.04 51.54
N ARG A 10 -4.09 -8.56 51.24
CA ARG A 10 -3.92 -7.45 50.28
C ARG A 10 -3.60 -8.01 48.89
N GLY A 11 -4.51 -7.76 47.95
CA GLY A 11 -4.25 -7.86 46.51
C GLY A 11 -4.54 -9.22 45.90
N GLY A 12 -5.83 -9.56 45.74
CA GLY A 12 -6.23 -10.63 44.84
C GLY A 12 -5.83 -10.28 43.40
N ALA A 13 -5.16 -11.20 42.71
CA ALA A 13 -4.82 -11.09 41.30
C ALA A 13 -6.11 -10.81 40.50
N ARG A 14 -6.20 -9.62 39.90
CA ARG A 14 -7.28 -9.33 38.95
C ARG A 14 -7.01 -10.16 37.68
N PRO A 15 -8.04 -10.71 37.01
CA PRO A 15 -7.85 -11.33 35.70
C PRO A 15 -7.14 -10.34 34.77
N GLY A 16 -5.94 -10.69 34.29
CA GLY A 16 -5.10 -9.82 33.45
C GLY A 16 -4.05 -8.97 34.19
N ALA A 17 -4.04 -8.96 35.52
CA ALA A 17 -3.00 -8.30 36.32
C ALA A 17 -1.84 -9.26 36.59
N GLY A 18 -1.05 -9.53 35.56
CA GLY A 18 0.19 -10.30 35.66
C GLY A 18 1.18 -9.82 34.61
N ARG A 19 2.47 -9.79 34.96
CA ARG A 19 3.52 -9.54 33.97
C ARG A 19 3.50 -10.71 32.99
N LYS A 20 3.19 -10.43 31.72
CA LYS A 20 3.19 -11.44 30.66
C LYS A 20 4.56 -12.16 30.65
N PRO A 21 4.58 -13.49 30.50
CA PRO A 21 5.82 -14.23 30.52
C PRO A 21 6.77 -13.72 29.42
N LYS A 22 8.08 -13.78 29.68
CA LYS A 22 9.11 -13.40 28.70
C LYS A 22 8.93 -14.28 27.47
N GLY A 23 8.68 -13.68 26.31
CA GLY A 23 8.36 -14.39 25.07
C GLY A 23 6.86 -14.56 24.77
N TYR A 24 5.97 -13.95 25.56
CA TYR A 24 4.54 -13.91 25.21
C TYR A 24 4.31 -13.13 23.91
N VAL A 25 4.11 -13.87 22.83
CA VAL A 25 3.57 -13.35 21.58
C VAL A 25 2.06 -13.55 21.67
N LYS A 26 1.27 -12.49 21.42
CA LYS A 26 -0.18 -12.65 21.31
C LYS A 26 -0.43 -13.70 20.22
N PRO A 27 -1.27 -14.73 20.44
CA PRO A 27 -1.62 -15.65 19.38
C PRO A 27 -2.27 -14.84 18.26
N SER A 28 -1.52 -14.62 17.18
CA SER A 28 -2.09 -14.10 15.94
C SER A 28 -2.86 -15.26 15.30
N ALA A 29 -3.83 -14.99 14.43
CA ALA A 29 -4.49 -16.07 13.67
C ALA A 29 -3.48 -16.96 12.92
N LEU A 30 -2.27 -16.46 12.66
CA LEU A 30 -1.15 -17.21 12.08
C LEU A 30 -0.65 -18.34 12.98
N SER A 31 -0.78 -18.25 14.31
CA SER A 31 -0.42 -19.37 15.20
C SER A 31 -1.42 -20.53 15.13
N ALA A 32 -2.61 -20.31 14.55
CA ALA A 32 -3.59 -21.35 14.27
C ALA A 32 -3.44 -21.96 12.87
N LEU A 33 -2.56 -21.41 12.02
CA LEU A 33 -2.20 -22.05 10.77
C LEU A 33 -1.40 -23.31 11.09
N GLY A 34 -1.79 -24.45 10.51
CA GLY A 34 -1.00 -25.67 10.53
C GLY A 34 0.24 -25.51 9.65
N LEU A 35 1.22 -24.72 10.09
CA LEU A 35 2.41 -24.35 9.31
C LEU A 35 3.16 -25.57 8.76
N THR A 36 3.26 -26.64 9.55
CA THR A 36 3.88 -27.90 9.12
C THR A 36 3.12 -28.56 7.98
N ALA A 37 1.79 -28.59 8.05
CA ALA A 37 0.94 -29.14 6.98
C ALA A 37 0.95 -28.26 5.73
N ALA A 38 0.93 -26.94 5.90
CA ALA A 38 0.96 -25.98 4.79
C ALA A 38 2.29 -26.03 4.02
N LEU A 39 3.42 -26.25 4.71
CA LEU A 39 4.74 -26.39 4.08
C LEU A 39 4.99 -27.78 3.49
N ALA A 40 4.29 -28.81 3.98
CA ALA A 40 4.40 -30.17 3.45
C ALA A 40 3.52 -30.42 2.21
N ALA A 41 2.53 -29.56 1.96
CA ALA A 41 1.71 -29.64 0.76
C ALA A 41 2.54 -29.37 -0.50
N PRO A 42 2.31 -30.10 -1.61
CA PRO A 42 2.98 -29.80 -2.87
C PRO A 42 2.64 -28.38 -3.33
N PRO A 43 3.58 -27.66 -3.96
CA PRO A 43 3.30 -26.34 -4.51
C PRO A 43 2.17 -26.46 -5.55
N PRO A 44 1.18 -25.55 -5.53
CA PRO A 44 0.10 -25.59 -6.50
C PRO A 44 0.64 -25.23 -7.89
N ASP A 45 0.17 -25.95 -8.92
CA ASP A 45 0.54 -25.70 -10.31
C ASP A 45 0.04 -24.32 -10.78
N GLU A 46 -1.15 -23.91 -10.32
CA GLU A 46 -1.77 -22.62 -10.62
C GLU A 46 -2.15 -21.88 -9.34
N ILE A 47 -1.30 -20.95 -8.90
CA ILE A 47 -1.54 -20.12 -7.70
C ILE A 47 -2.85 -19.33 -7.81
N ASP A 48 -3.23 -18.91 -9.02
CA ASP A 48 -4.42 -18.10 -9.26
C ASP A 48 -5.72 -18.86 -8.88
N SER A 49 -5.78 -20.15 -9.15
CA SER A 49 -6.96 -20.97 -8.82
C SER A 49 -7.18 -21.07 -7.30
N VAL A 50 -6.10 -21.30 -6.55
CA VAL A 50 -6.10 -21.37 -5.09
C VAL A 50 -6.46 -20.01 -4.49
N ALA A 51 -5.90 -18.93 -5.01
CA ALA A 51 -6.21 -17.58 -4.55
C ALA A 51 -7.68 -17.21 -4.82
N GLN A 52 -8.23 -17.60 -5.96
CA GLN A 52 -9.63 -17.37 -6.32
C GLN A 52 -10.59 -18.11 -5.39
N ALA A 53 -10.25 -19.33 -4.96
CA ALA A 53 -11.07 -20.10 -4.02
C ALA A 53 -11.31 -19.36 -2.69
N HIS A 54 -10.32 -18.57 -2.23
CA HIS A 54 -10.42 -17.80 -0.99
C HIS A 54 -10.99 -16.38 -1.17
N ALA A 55 -11.32 -15.96 -2.39
CA ALA A 55 -11.71 -14.57 -2.66
C ALA A 55 -12.93 -14.11 -1.86
N ARG A 56 -13.91 -15.00 -1.63
CA ARG A 56 -15.13 -14.70 -0.84
C ARG A 56 -14.82 -14.46 0.64
N ASP A 57 -13.98 -15.31 1.22
CA ASP A 57 -13.57 -15.20 2.63
C ASP A 57 -12.71 -13.95 2.86
N VAL A 58 -11.82 -13.64 1.92
CA VAL A 58 -11.02 -12.41 1.96
C VAL A 58 -11.91 -11.18 1.90
N LEU A 59 -12.92 -11.16 1.03
CA LEU A 59 -13.86 -10.04 0.93
C LEU A 59 -14.66 -9.86 2.24
N ALA A 60 -15.14 -10.95 2.83
CA ALA A 60 -15.79 -10.91 4.14
C ALA A 60 -14.84 -10.39 5.24
N SER A 61 -13.57 -10.79 5.21
CA SER A 61 -12.54 -10.29 6.13
C SER A 61 -12.30 -8.77 5.97
N LEU A 62 -12.26 -8.26 4.73
CA LEU A 62 -12.15 -6.82 4.48
C LEU A 62 -13.36 -6.04 5.05
N VAL A 63 -14.57 -6.57 4.87
CA VAL A 63 -15.78 -5.98 5.46
C VAL A 63 -15.69 -6.00 7.00
N ASN A 64 -15.21 -7.08 7.59
CA ASN A 64 -14.98 -7.15 9.04
C ASN A 64 -13.97 -6.09 9.52
N VAL A 65 -12.91 -5.82 8.74
CA VAL A 65 -11.96 -4.74 9.03
C VAL A 65 -12.65 -3.37 8.98
N LEU A 66 -13.53 -3.13 8.01
CA LEU A 66 -14.28 -1.86 7.93
C LEU A 66 -15.14 -1.61 9.17
N VAL A 67 -15.87 -2.65 9.62
CA VAL A 67 -16.81 -2.53 10.75
C VAL A 67 -16.08 -2.53 12.09
N HIS A 68 -15.17 -3.48 12.32
CA HIS A 68 -14.58 -3.77 13.63
C HIS A 68 -13.10 -3.42 13.76
N GLY A 69 -12.46 -2.98 12.67
CA GLY A 69 -11.06 -2.59 12.68
C GLY A 69 -10.79 -1.46 13.68
N LYS A 70 -9.62 -1.52 14.34
CA LYS A 70 -9.16 -0.46 15.25
C LYS A 70 -8.29 0.59 14.55
N SER A 71 -7.60 0.20 13.47
CA SER A 71 -6.71 1.07 12.72
C SER A 71 -7.46 1.74 11.58
N GLU A 72 -7.46 3.07 11.56
CA GLU A 72 -8.00 3.86 10.45
C GLU A 72 -7.27 3.55 9.14
N VAL A 73 -5.96 3.34 9.19
CA VAL A 73 -5.15 2.96 8.02
C VAL A 73 -5.61 1.61 7.45
N ALA A 74 -5.88 0.64 8.31
CA ALA A 74 -6.40 -0.67 7.89
C ALA A 74 -7.80 -0.55 7.27
N LYS A 75 -8.67 0.31 7.82
CA LYS A 75 -9.99 0.60 7.25
C LYS A 75 -9.88 1.25 5.88
N ILE A 76 -9.02 2.25 5.72
CA ILE A 76 -8.79 2.92 4.44
C ILE A 76 -8.30 1.91 3.39
N ALA A 77 -7.34 1.05 3.75
CA ALA A 77 -6.84 0.02 2.84
C ALA A 77 -7.94 -0.97 2.43
N ALA A 78 -8.74 -1.46 3.39
CA ALA A 78 -9.86 -2.35 3.11
C ALA A 78 -10.94 -1.69 2.23
N ALA A 79 -11.26 -0.42 2.48
CA ALA A 79 -12.23 0.33 1.69
C ALA A 79 -11.74 0.51 0.24
N LYS A 80 -10.48 0.89 0.06
CA LYS A 80 -9.86 1.01 -1.26
C LYS A 80 -9.91 -0.29 -2.04
N GLU A 81 -9.54 -1.41 -1.41
CA GLU A 81 -9.55 -2.72 -2.06
C GLU A 81 -10.96 -3.14 -2.49
N ILE A 82 -11.97 -2.97 -1.63
CA ILE A 82 -13.38 -3.26 -1.98
C ILE A 82 -13.83 -2.42 -3.18
N LEU A 83 -13.51 -1.12 -3.19
CA LEU A 83 -13.89 -0.23 -4.29
C LEU A 83 -13.14 -0.58 -5.59
N ASP A 84 -11.86 -0.88 -5.52
CA ASP A 84 -11.04 -1.25 -6.68
C ASP A 84 -11.53 -2.56 -7.32
N ARG A 85 -12.03 -3.51 -6.53
CA ARG A 85 -12.65 -4.75 -7.08
C ARG A 85 -14.03 -4.51 -7.68
N GLY A 86 -14.82 -3.58 -7.14
CA GLY A 86 -16.16 -3.28 -7.63
C GLY A 86 -16.19 -2.41 -8.90
N TYR A 87 -15.31 -1.43 -8.97
CA TYR A 87 -15.34 -0.34 -9.98
C TYR A 87 -14.03 -0.17 -10.74
N GLY A 88 -12.97 -0.90 -10.38
CA GLY A 88 -11.64 -0.72 -10.96
C GLY A 88 -10.83 0.34 -10.23
N LYS A 89 -9.56 0.45 -10.61
CA LYS A 89 -8.66 1.47 -10.04
C LYS A 89 -9.01 2.85 -10.60
N PRO A 90 -8.88 3.91 -9.79
CA PRO A 90 -9.03 5.28 -10.27
C PRO A 90 -8.01 5.59 -11.37
N THR A 91 -8.46 6.10 -12.52
CA THR A 91 -7.61 6.46 -13.66
C THR A 91 -7.40 7.98 -13.74
N VAL A 92 -6.37 8.42 -14.48
CA VAL A 92 -6.17 9.84 -14.77
C VAL A 92 -7.05 10.17 -15.97
N GLU A 93 -7.93 11.17 -15.86
CA GLU A 93 -8.62 11.75 -17.03
C GLU A 93 -7.64 12.59 -17.84
N ILE A 94 -6.64 11.96 -18.45
CA ILE A 94 -5.94 12.54 -19.61
C ILE A 94 -6.77 12.09 -20.79
N GLY A 95 -7.54 13.02 -21.38
CA GLY A 95 -8.52 12.78 -22.43
C GLY A 95 -8.13 11.68 -23.42
N GLY A 96 -8.99 10.65 -23.50
CA GLY A 96 -8.82 9.53 -24.41
C GLY A 96 -9.46 8.25 -23.88
N ASP A 97 -10.77 8.13 -24.04
CA ASP A 97 -11.46 6.88 -24.35
C ASP A 97 -11.08 5.60 -23.56
N ALA A 98 -11.47 5.53 -22.28
CA ALA A 98 -11.74 4.21 -21.66
C ALA A 98 -13.14 3.67 -22.01
N ALA A 99 -13.90 4.40 -22.85
CA ALA A 99 -15.25 4.05 -23.31
C ALA A 99 -15.31 3.54 -24.77
N MET A 100 -14.18 3.38 -25.47
CA MET A 100 -14.17 2.91 -26.88
C MET A 100 -13.21 1.74 -27.09
N LEU A 101 -13.58 0.55 -26.63
CA LEU A 101 -13.37 -0.66 -27.43
C LEU A 101 -14.62 -1.55 -27.33
N PRO A 102 -15.68 -1.24 -28.11
CA PRO A 102 -16.86 -2.10 -28.24
C PRO A 102 -16.63 -3.31 -29.18
N PHE A 103 -15.38 -3.63 -29.53
CA PHE A 103 -15.06 -4.56 -30.64
C PHE A 103 -14.35 -5.87 -30.24
N MET A 104 -14.12 -6.13 -28.95
CA MET A 104 -13.72 -7.47 -28.50
C MET A 104 -14.82 -8.07 -27.64
N LEU A 105 -15.88 -8.48 -28.35
CA LEU A 105 -16.93 -9.36 -27.84
C LEU A 105 -16.27 -10.71 -27.51
N ALA A 106 -15.75 -10.84 -26.29
CA ALA A 106 -15.48 -12.15 -25.73
C ALA A 106 -16.80 -12.94 -25.77
N PRO A 107 -16.78 -14.23 -26.15
CA PRO A 107 -18.00 -15.03 -26.19
C PRO A 107 -18.66 -14.98 -24.80
N PRO A 108 -20.00 -14.93 -24.72
CA PRO A 108 -20.69 -15.04 -23.45
C PRO A 108 -20.44 -16.45 -22.91
N SER A 109 -19.37 -16.65 -22.14
CA SER A 109 -19.31 -17.80 -21.25
C SER A 109 -20.48 -17.63 -20.29
N ALA A 110 -21.49 -18.49 -20.42
CA ALA A 110 -22.76 -18.44 -19.72
C ALA A 110 -22.64 -18.57 -18.20
N GLU A 111 -21.45 -18.93 -17.71
CA GLU A 111 -21.13 -18.99 -16.28
C GLU A 111 -20.53 -17.64 -15.83
N PRO A 112 -21.07 -17.02 -14.77
CA PRO A 112 -20.45 -15.84 -14.18
C PRO A 112 -19.05 -16.23 -13.70
N SER A 113 -18.01 -15.63 -14.28
CA SER A 113 -16.65 -15.87 -13.80
C SER A 113 -16.55 -15.50 -12.32
N VAL A 114 -15.70 -16.20 -11.56
CA VAL A 114 -15.45 -15.89 -10.14
C VAL A 114 -15.13 -14.39 -9.96
N GLN A 115 -14.44 -13.78 -10.93
CA GLN A 115 -14.15 -12.34 -10.94
C GLN A 115 -15.43 -11.48 -11.05
N ALA A 116 -16.39 -11.87 -11.90
CA ALA A 116 -17.67 -11.17 -12.03
C ALA A 116 -18.49 -11.27 -10.75
N GLU A 117 -18.54 -12.44 -10.11
CA GLU A 117 -19.22 -12.64 -8.83
C GLU A 117 -18.62 -11.76 -7.71
N ILE A 118 -17.30 -11.77 -7.58
CA ILE A 118 -16.59 -10.97 -6.58
C ILE A 118 -16.80 -9.47 -6.84
N ARG A 119 -16.83 -9.04 -8.10
CA ARG A 119 -17.16 -7.65 -8.46
C ARG A 119 -18.56 -7.27 -7.99
N VAL A 120 -19.56 -8.13 -8.23
CA VAL A 120 -20.94 -7.90 -7.76
C VAL A 120 -21.00 -7.87 -6.23
N ALA A 121 -20.33 -8.80 -5.55
CA ALA A 121 -20.26 -8.84 -4.09
C ALA A 121 -19.59 -7.57 -3.52
N ALA A 122 -18.48 -7.12 -4.10
CA ALA A 122 -17.78 -5.91 -3.70
C ALA A 122 -18.67 -4.66 -3.85
N ARG A 123 -19.44 -4.56 -4.93
CA ARG A 123 -20.40 -3.46 -5.17
C ARG A 123 -21.47 -3.37 -4.07
N LYS A 124 -21.91 -4.49 -3.50
CA LYS A 124 -22.88 -4.48 -2.39
C LYS A 124 -22.35 -3.76 -1.14
N HIS A 125 -21.03 -3.77 -0.94
CA HIS A 125 -20.36 -3.13 0.20
C HIS A 125 -19.76 -1.76 -0.13
N ALA A 126 -19.97 -1.26 -1.34
CA ALA A 126 -19.36 -0.01 -1.80
C ALA A 126 -19.84 1.21 -0.99
N THR A 127 -21.13 1.26 -0.64
CA THR A 127 -21.70 2.34 0.18
C THR A 127 -21.03 2.40 1.55
N LEU A 128 -20.90 1.24 2.21
CA LEU A 128 -20.20 1.11 3.48
C LEU A 128 -18.73 1.55 3.36
N ALA A 129 -18.03 1.14 2.31
CA ALA A 129 -16.65 1.56 2.06
C ALA A 129 -16.54 3.09 1.88
N VAL A 130 -17.42 3.71 1.09
CA VAL A 130 -17.46 5.17 0.90
C VAL A 130 -17.76 5.91 2.20
N ASP A 131 -18.74 5.45 2.98
CA ASP A 131 -19.12 6.07 4.25
C ASP A 131 -17.99 5.98 5.28
N THR A 132 -17.27 4.86 5.33
CA THR A 132 -16.11 4.73 6.22
C THR A 132 -14.98 5.70 5.84
N LEU A 133 -14.69 5.85 4.54
CA LEU A 133 -13.71 6.83 4.06
C LEU A 133 -14.16 8.26 4.35
N ARG A 134 -15.44 8.59 4.12
CA ARG A 134 -16.01 9.91 4.43
C ARG A 134 -15.87 10.23 5.91
N LYS A 135 -16.22 9.29 6.78
CA LYS A 135 -16.12 9.47 8.23
C LYS A 135 -14.68 9.70 8.68
N ILE A 136 -13.72 8.94 8.14
CA ILE A 136 -12.30 9.14 8.47
C ILE A 136 -11.77 10.46 7.89
N ALA A 137 -12.26 10.90 6.73
CA ALA A 137 -11.85 12.17 6.14
C ALA A 137 -12.35 13.40 6.91
N ILE A 138 -13.47 13.30 7.63
CA ILE A 138 -14.06 14.41 8.39
C ILE A 138 -13.65 14.34 9.87
N ASP A 139 -13.78 13.17 10.48
CA ASP A 139 -13.65 12.97 11.93
C ASP A 139 -12.44 12.09 12.30
N GLY A 140 -11.52 11.85 11.36
CA GLY A 140 -10.38 10.96 11.57
C GLY A 140 -9.46 11.44 12.69
N SER A 141 -8.92 10.50 13.45
CA SER A 141 -8.01 10.80 14.56
C SER A 141 -6.61 11.21 14.11
N SER A 142 -6.20 10.80 12.90
CA SER A 142 -4.88 11.07 12.34
C SER A 142 -4.99 11.92 11.07
N GLU A 143 -4.23 13.01 10.99
CA GLU A 143 -4.12 13.85 9.79
C GLU A 143 -3.68 13.04 8.56
N ALA A 144 -2.77 12.07 8.74
CA ALA A 144 -2.35 11.17 7.67
C ALA A 144 -3.51 10.28 7.18
N ALA A 145 -4.35 9.80 8.10
CA ALA A 145 -5.53 9.02 7.75
C ALA A 145 -6.60 9.89 7.05
N ILE A 146 -6.85 11.10 7.58
CA ILE A 146 -7.76 12.09 6.99
C ILE A 146 -7.35 12.38 5.55
N THR A 147 -6.11 12.80 5.32
CA THR A 147 -5.61 13.15 3.98
C THR A 147 -5.62 11.94 3.04
N ALA A 148 -5.27 10.75 3.52
CA ALA A 148 -5.31 9.54 2.72
C ALA A 148 -6.74 9.10 2.34
N ALA A 149 -7.71 9.30 3.24
CA ALA A 149 -9.12 9.02 2.99
C ALA A 149 -9.75 10.05 2.05
N ALA A 150 -9.49 11.34 2.29
CA ALA A 150 -9.94 12.43 1.42
C ALA A 150 -9.42 12.24 -0.01
N ARG A 151 -8.11 11.99 -0.17
CA ARG A 151 -7.52 11.68 -1.48
C ARG A 151 -8.18 10.46 -2.14
N ALA A 152 -8.46 9.40 -1.38
CA ALA A 152 -9.09 8.20 -1.92
C ALA A 152 -10.49 8.47 -2.52
N LEU A 153 -11.26 9.38 -1.91
CA LEU A 153 -12.56 9.81 -2.40
C LEU A 153 -12.43 10.72 -3.62
N LEU A 154 -11.53 11.71 -3.55
CA LEU A 154 -11.30 12.65 -4.65
C LEU A 154 -10.79 11.95 -5.91
N ASP A 155 -9.79 11.07 -5.78
CA ASP A 155 -9.23 10.30 -6.89
C ASP A 155 -10.32 9.48 -7.62
N ARG A 156 -11.35 9.01 -6.89
CA ARG A 156 -12.47 8.23 -7.43
C ARG A 156 -13.60 9.07 -8.02
N GLY A 157 -13.93 10.19 -7.38
CA GLY A 157 -15.06 11.03 -7.79
C GLY A 157 -14.70 12.05 -8.87
N LEU A 158 -13.44 12.48 -8.91
CA LEU A 158 -12.95 13.55 -9.78
C LEU A 158 -11.78 13.11 -10.67
N GLY A 159 -11.43 11.83 -10.63
CA GLY A 159 -10.25 11.28 -11.30
C GLY A 159 -8.95 11.56 -10.55
N THR A 160 -7.90 10.84 -10.93
CA THR A 160 -6.57 11.03 -10.33
C THR A 160 -5.86 12.23 -10.94
N VAL A 161 -5.13 12.98 -10.11
CA VAL A 161 -4.32 14.10 -10.59
C VAL A 161 -3.20 13.57 -11.49
N GLY A 162 -3.14 14.07 -12.72
CA GLY A 162 -2.09 13.71 -13.67
C GLY A 162 -0.69 14.06 -13.13
N LYS A 163 0.29 13.21 -13.43
CA LYS A 163 1.69 13.55 -13.13
C LYS A 163 2.07 14.79 -13.97
N ALA A 164 2.49 15.86 -13.30
CA ALA A 164 2.98 17.05 -13.98
C ALA A 164 4.11 16.65 -14.95
N ARG A 165 3.84 16.75 -16.26
CA ARG A 165 4.89 16.63 -17.28
C ARG A 165 5.56 17.99 -17.37
N MET A 166 6.81 18.08 -16.90
CA MET A 166 7.63 19.23 -17.21
C MET A 166 7.81 19.30 -18.74
N PRO A 167 7.70 20.49 -19.37
CA PRO A 167 8.00 20.66 -20.79
C PRO A 167 9.38 20.07 -21.11
N GLU A 168 9.51 19.40 -22.25
CA GLU A 168 10.73 18.67 -22.61
C GLU A 168 12.00 19.54 -22.63
N GLU A 169 11.85 20.86 -22.68
CA GLU A 169 12.89 21.88 -22.63
C GLU A 169 13.59 21.99 -21.26
N GLN A 170 13.01 21.45 -20.18
CA GLN A 170 13.59 21.46 -18.82
C GLN A 170 14.07 20.08 -18.35
N ARG A 171 14.11 19.08 -19.23
CA ARG A 171 14.83 17.83 -18.93
C ARG A 171 16.32 18.11 -19.01
N ASP A 172 16.94 18.40 -17.87
CA ASP A 172 18.40 18.28 -17.73
C ASP A 172 18.78 16.86 -18.16
N ARG A 173 19.35 16.75 -19.37
CA ARG A 173 19.95 15.49 -19.82
C ARG A 173 21.02 15.14 -18.79
N PRO A 174 20.98 13.95 -18.16
CA PRO A 174 22.08 13.54 -17.31
C PRO A 174 23.32 13.47 -18.20
N LEU A 175 24.28 14.37 -17.97
CA LEU A 175 25.54 14.42 -18.71
C LEU A 175 26.21 13.05 -18.58
N GLY A 176 26.66 12.51 -19.71
CA GLY A 176 27.37 11.23 -19.67
C GLY A 176 28.65 11.37 -18.83
N LYS A 177 29.09 10.31 -18.15
CA LYS A 177 30.33 10.30 -17.33
C LYS A 177 31.56 10.86 -18.06
N LYS A 178 31.58 10.80 -19.41
CA LYS A 178 32.64 11.39 -20.25
C LYS A 178 32.53 12.92 -20.37
N GLU A 179 31.33 13.47 -20.42
CA GLU A 179 31.09 14.92 -20.50
C GLU A 179 31.30 15.60 -19.14
N GLU A 180 30.95 14.92 -18.04
CA GLU A 180 31.29 15.38 -16.68
C GLU A 180 32.81 15.43 -16.48
N ALA A 181 33.54 14.41 -16.95
CA ALA A 181 35.01 14.39 -16.88
C ALA A 181 35.65 15.49 -17.76
N ALA A 182 35.09 15.76 -18.94
CA ALA A 182 35.56 16.82 -19.82
C ALA A 182 35.34 18.22 -19.21
N ARG A 183 34.15 18.48 -18.64
CA ARG A 183 33.88 19.74 -17.94
C ARG A 183 34.72 19.90 -16.68
N ALA A 184 34.96 18.82 -15.93
CA ALA A 184 35.85 18.87 -14.76
C ALA A 184 37.30 19.18 -15.16
N ALA A 185 37.77 18.63 -16.29
CA ALA A 185 39.09 18.94 -16.84
C ALA A 185 39.20 20.39 -17.34
N GLU A 186 38.15 20.91 -17.97
CA GLU A 186 38.10 22.29 -18.46
C GLU A 186 38.12 23.31 -17.30
N ILE A 187 37.33 23.05 -16.24
CA ILE A 187 37.32 23.88 -15.02
C ILE A 187 38.67 23.80 -14.28
N ALA A 188 39.31 22.63 -14.27
CA ALA A 188 40.65 22.47 -13.68
C ALA A 188 41.73 23.21 -14.49
N ALA A 189 41.56 23.34 -15.82
CA ALA A 189 42.48 24.06 -16.70
C ALA A 189 42.25 25.59 -16.67
N SER A 190 41.05 26.06 -16.38
CA SER A 190 40.71 27.50 -16.32
C SER A 190 40.71 28.08 -14.91
N GLY A 191 41.02 27.29 -13.89
CA GLY A 191 41.03 27.70 -12.49
C GLY A 191 42.26 28.54 -12.11
N PRO A 192 42.21 29.28 -10.98
CA PRO A 192 43.29 30.17 -10.52
C PRO A 192 44.61 29.46 -10.15
N PHE A 193 44.66 28.13 -10.25
CA PHE A 193 45.84 27.30 -9.97
C PHE A 193 46.35 26.54 -11.22
N ALA A 194 45.93 26.94 -12.43
CA ALA A 194 46.42 26.34 -13.66
C ALA A 194 47.94 26.56 -13.81
N THR A 195 48.71 25.50 -14.07
CA THR A 195 50.16 25.58 -14.27
C THR A 195 50.47 26.26 -15.61
N PRO A 196 51.32 27.30 -15.64
CA PRO A 196 51.66 27.97 -16.89
C PRO A 196 52.49 27.06 -17.80
N LEU A 197 52.21 27.13 -19.10
CA LEU A 197 52.90 26.39 -20.16
C LEU A 197 54.40 26.74 -20.15
N ALA A 198 55.28 25.73 -20.12
CA ALA A 198 56.74 25.94 -20.04
C ALA A 198 57.26 26.72 -21.27
N PRO A 199 58.19 27.69 -21.09
CA PRO A 199 58.68 28.50 -22.19
C PRO A 199 59.56 27.68 -23.15
N ALA A 200 59.30 27.83 -24.44
CA ALA A 200 60.06 27.18 -25.51
C ALA A 200 61.55 27.57 -25.44
N ARG A 201 62.43 26.57 -25.37
CA ARG A 201 63.89 26.75 -25.46
C ARG A 201 64.21 27.38 -26.82
N ARG A 202 64.73 28.61 -26.82
CA ARG A 202 65.40 29.18 -28.00
C ARG A 202 66.68 28.37 -28.24
N LEU A 203 66.75 27.69 -29.37
CA LEU A 203 68.00 27.17 -29.90
C LEU A 203 68.80 28.37 -30.45
N SER A 204 70.00 28.57 -29.92
CA SER A 204 71.04 29.47 -30.46
C SER A 204 71.75 28.80 -31.61
#